data_AF-A0A5C3NY79-F1
#
_entry.id   AF-A0A5C3NY79-F1
#
_cell.length_a   1.000
_cell.length_b   1.000
_cell.length_c   1.000
_cell.angle_alpha   90.00
_cell.angle_beta   90.00
_cell.angle_gamma   90.00
#
_symmetry.space_group_name_H-M   'P 1'
#
loop_
_entity.id
_entity.type
_entity.pdbx_description
1 polymer ?
#
loop_
_entity_poly.entity_id
_entity_poly.type
_entity_poly.pdbx_seq_one_letter_code
_entity_poly.pdbx_strand_id
1 'polypeptide(L)'
;ANATILMLARNSDVDNAVRSARRLEDRFNKKFGYPWLFLNEEPFSEEFKTRVSNVINGEVTFGLVPREHWYQPDWINETLATAGREKMAADNIIYGGSVSYRNMCRFNSGFFYRHPLLQQYKWYWRVEPDVHFHCDIDFDPFLFMED
;
A
#
# COMPACT_ATOMS: atom_id res chain seq x y z
N ALA A 1 17.27 -5.41 9.63
CA ALA A 1 16.17 -5.24 10.60
C ALA A 1 15.01 -6.18 10.27
N ASN A 2 14.05 -6.37 11.18
CA ASN A 2 12.80 -7.07 10.87
C ASN A 2 11.80 -6.10 10.21
N ALA A 3 11.83 -6.03 8.88
CA ALA A 3 11.12 -5.01 8.11
C ALA A 3 10.59 -5.51 6.75
N THR A 4 9.64 -4.78 6.17
CA THR A 4 9.12 -5.04 4.82
C THR A 4 8.88 -3.73 4.06
N ILE A 5 8.89 -3.81 2.72
CA ILE A 5 8.39 -2.74 1.86
C ILE A 5 6.92 -3.03 1.56
N LEU A 6 6.04 -2.08 1.87
CA LEU A 6 4.59 -2.24 1.81
C LEU A 6 4.00 -1.36 0.70
N MET A 7 3.17 -1.95 -0.16
CA MET A 7 2.36 -1.21 -1.13
C MET A 7 0.90 -1.66 -1.06
N LEU A 8 -0.01 -0.69 -0.92
CA LEU A 8 -1.43 -0.89 -1.15
C LEU A 8 -1.72 -0.47 -2.59
N ALA A 9 -2.16 -1.39 -3.44
CA ALA A 9 -2.37 -1.12 -4.86
C ALA A 9 -3.53 -1.95 -5.42
N ARG A 10 -4.19 -1.44 -6.46
CA ARG A 10 -5.19 -2.20 -7.21
C ARG A 10 -4.56 -2.92 -8.38
N ASN A 11 -5.27 -3.90 -8.92
CA ASN A 11 -4.89 -4.55 -10.18
C ASN A 11 -4.72 -3.54 -11.33
N SER A 12 -5.54 -2.49 -11.37
CA SER A 12 -5.44 -1.40 -12.36
C SER A 12 -4.16 -0.58 -12.26
N ASP A 13 -3.46 -0.64 -11.12
CA ASP A 13 -2.25 0.14 -10.88
C ASP A 13 -0.98 -0.59 -11.29
N VAL A 14 -1.08 -1.78 -11.93
CA VAL A 14 0.07 -2.66 -12.21
C VAL A 14 1.24 -1.93 -12.88
N ASP A 15 0.99 -1.09 -13.88
CA ASP A 15 2.05 -0.34 -14.56
C ASP A 15 2.75 0.64 -13.62
N ASN A 16 1.99 1.31 -12.76
CA ASN A 16 2.47 2.32 -11.82
C ASN A 16 3.20 1.68 -10.63
N ALA A 17 2.71 0.52 -10.18
CA ALA A 17 3.33 -0.30 -9.14
C ALA A 17 4.68 -0.85 -9.61
N VAL A 18 4.73 -1.44 -10.81
CA VAL A 18 5.98 -1.95 -11.43
C VAL A 18 7.01 -0.83 -11.56
N ARG A 19 6.61 0.36 -12.02
CA ARG A 19 7.53 1.51 -12.09
C ARG A 19 8.12 1.86 -10.74
N SER A 20 7.28 1.98 -9.71
CA SER A 20 7.72 2.40 -8.36
C SER A 20 8.61 1.35 -7.71
N ALA A 21 8.21 0.06 -7.79
CA ALA A 21 8.99 -1.06 -7.27
C ALA A 21 10.38 -1.12 -7.92
N ARG A 22 10.44 -1.08 -9.26
CA ARG A 22 11.72 -1.08 -9.99
C ARG A 22 12.62 0.09 -9.57
N ARG A 23 12.06 1.29 -9.41
CA ARG A 23 12.84 2.46 -8.99
C ARG A 23 13.42 2.29 -7.59
N LEU A 24 12.65 1.77 -6.65
CA LEU A 24 13.14 1.53 -5.30
C LEU A 24 14.17 0.40 -5.25
N GLU A 25 13.96 -0.67 -6.02
CA GLU A 25 14.95 -1.74 -6.22
C GLU A 25 16.27 -1.19 -6.77
N ASP A 26 16.20 -0.39 -7.84
CA ASP A 26 17.38 0.20 -8.49
C ASP A 26 18.20 1.09 -7.55
N ARG A 27 17.52 1.88 -6.70
CA ARG A 27 18.14 2.89 -5.83
C ARG A 27 18.56 2.36 -4.46
N PHE A 28 17.85 1.37 -3.94
CA PHE A 28 18.00 0.91 -2.56
C PHE A 28 17.96 -0.62 -2.48
N ASN A 29 16.81 -1.22 -2.80
CA ASN A 29 16.49 -2.54 -2.26
C ASN A 29 17.29 -3.69 -2.92
N LYS A 30 17.85 -3.50 -4.12
CA LYS A 30 18.77 -4.49 -4.72
C LYS A 30 20.00 -4.80 -3.87
N LYS A 31 20.39 -3.87 -2.96
CA LYS A 31 21.54 -4.01 -2.07
C LYS A 31 21.20 -4.70 -0.74
N PHE A 32 19.96 -4.53 -0.27
CA PHE A 32 19.55 -4.93 1.09
C PHE A 32 18.54 -6.08 1.12
N GLY A 33 17.77 -6.29 0.04
CA GLY A 33 16.92 -7.46 -0.14
C GLY A 33 15.74 -7.56 0.82
N TYR A 34 15.14 -6.43 1.22
CA TYR A 34 13.94 -6.47 2.06
C TYR A 34 12.73 -7.04 1.29
N PRO A 35 11.89 -7.86 1.93
CA PRO A 35 10.73 -8.47 1.29
C PRO A 35 9.67 -7.42 0.97
N TRP A 36 8.94 -7.63 -0.12
CA TRP A 36 7.80 -6.82 -0.50
C TRP A 36 6.48 -7.46 -0.09
N LEU A 37 5.58 -6.66 0.46
CA LEU A 37 4.19 -7.02 0.70
C LEU A 37 3.26 -6.10 -0.09
N PHE A 38 2.48 -6.70 -0.98
CA PHE A 38 1.42 -6.02 -1.70
C PHE A 38 0.07 -6.36 -1.06
N LEU A 39 -0.74 -5.35 -0.77
CA LEU A 39 -2.10 -5.49 -0.25
C LEU A 39 -3.12 -4.88 -1.22
N ASN A 40 -4.31 -5.48 -1.29
CA ASN A 40 -5.44 -5.01 -2.09
C ASN A 40 -6.76 -5.41 -1.42
N GLU A 41 -7.83 -4.63 -1.61
CA GLU A 41 -9.19 -4.99 -1.20
C GLU A 41 -9.82 -6.12 -2.03
N GLU A 42 -9.23 -6.41 -3.19
CA GLU A 42 -9.60 -7.50 -4.08
C GLU A 42 -8.41 -8.47 -4.31
N PRO A 43 -8.65 -9.73 -4.70
CA PRO A 43 -7.57 -10.63 -5.07
C PRO A 43 -6.71 -10.06 -6.21
N PHE A 44 -5.39 -10.10 -6.06
CA PHE A 44 -4.48 -9.74 -7.14
C PHE A 44 -4.59 -10.71 -8.32
N SER A 45 -4.61 -10.16 -9.53
CA SER A 45 -4.57 -10.93 -10.77
C SER A 45 -3.21 -11.59 -10.97
N GLU A 46 -3.17 -12.67 -11.76
CA GLU A 46 -1.91 -13.33 -12.11
C GLU A 46 -0.98 -12.42 -12.92
N GLU A 47 -1.55 -11.50 -13.71
CA GLU A 47 -0.79 -10.45 -14.38
C GLU A 47 -0.07 -9.56 -13.36
N PHE A 48 -0.79 -9.05 -12.35
CA PHE A 48 -0.19 -8.16 -11.35
C PHE A 48 0.95 -8.88 -10.62
N LYS A 49 0.69 -10.09 -10.14
CA LYS A 49 1.69 -10.90 -9.44
C LYS A 49 2.93 -11.14 -10.29
N THR A 50 2.74 -11.56 -11.53
CA THR A 50 3.85 -11.86 -12.45
C THR A 50 4.67 -10.62 -12.79
N ARG A 51 4.00 -9.52 -13.17
CA ARG A 51 4.70 -8.30 -13.62
C ARG A 51 5.48 -7.62 -12.51
N VAL A 52 4.93 -7.59 -11.30
CA VAL A 52 5.60 -7.00 -10.14
C VAL A 52 6.75 -7.88 -9.66
N SER A 53 6.56 -9.20 -9.58
CA SER A 53 7.65 -10.12 -9.18
C SER A 53 8.83 -10.10 -10.15
N ASN A 54 8.59 -9.85 -11.45
CA ASN A 54 9.67 -9.77 -12.45
C ASN A 54 10.64 -8.58 -12.26
N VAL A 55 10.28 -7.59 -11.44
CA VAL A 55 11.14 -6.42 -11.17
C VAL A 55 11.70 -6.37 -9.76
N ILE A 56 11.41 -7.38 -8.93
CA ILE A 56 11.85 -7.47 -7.53
C ILE A 56 12.79 -8.66 -7.39
N ASN A 57 13.95 -8.46 -6.76
CA ASN A 57 14.91 -9.54 -6.55
C ASN A 57 14.61 -10.40 -5.31
N GLY A 58 13.87 -9.87 -4.34
CA GLY A 58 13.57 -10.52 -3.06
C GLY A 58 12.24 -11.28 -3.02
N GLU A 59 11.86 -11.73 -1.83
CA GLU A 59 10.55 -12.35 -1.58
C GLU A 59 9.42 -11.33 -1.82
N VAL A 60 8.36 -11.79 -2.49
CA VAL A 60 7.15 -11.00 -2.74
C VAL A 60 5.95 -11.74 -2.21
N THR A 61 5.21 -11.10 -1.31
CA THR A 61 3.95 -11.62 -0.77
C THR A 61 2.77 -10.76 -1.24
N PHE A 62 1.66 -11.41 -1.56
CA PHE A 62 0.41 -10.76 -1.94
C PHE A 62 -0.69 -11.09 -0.94
N GLY A 63 -1.32 -10.07 -0.35
CA GLY A 63 -2.36 -10.22 0.67
C GLY A 63 -3.68 -9.57 0.26
N LEU A 64 -4.78 -10.24 0.60
CA LEU A 64 -6.13 -9.69 0.52
C LEU A 64 -6.46 -9.01 1.86
N VAL A 65 -6.84 -7.73 1.81
CA VAL A 65 -7.26 -7.01 3.00
C VAL A 65 -8.57 -7.61 3.53
N PRO A 66 -8.64 -8.01 4.82
CA PRO A 66 -9.88 -8.50 5.42
C PRO A 66 -11.02 -7.48 5.28
N ARG A 67 -12.24 -7.97 5.03
CA ARG A 67 -13.40 -7.13 4.73
C ARG A 67 -13.65 -6.10 5.86
N GLU A 68 -13.55 -6.54 7.10
CA GLU A 68 -13.72 -5.75 8.33
C GLU A 68 -12.69 -4.61 8.47
N HIS A 69 -11.51 -4.78 7.87
CA HIS A 69 -10.43 -3.79 7.88
C HIS A 69 -10.58 -2.76 6.76
N TRP A 70 -11.27 -3.09 5.67
CA TRP A 70 -11.46 -2.19 4.54
C TRP A 70 -12.78 -1.43 4.56
N TYR A 71 -13.90 -2.17 4.65
CA TYR A 71 -15.22 -1.61 4.43
C TYR A 71 -15.73 -0.86 5.67
N GLN A 72 -16.63 0.09 5.40
CA GLN A 72 -17.28 0.88 6.43
C GLN A 72 -17.99 -0.03 7.44
N PRO A 73 -17.80 0.18 8.76
CA PRO A 73 -18.45 -0.62 9.78
C PRO A 73 -19.92 -0.25 9.96
N ASP A 74 -20.71 -1.18 10.48
CA ASP A 74 -22.18 -1.09 10.55
C ASP A 74 -22.72 0.04 11.44
N TRP A 75 -21.91 0.55 12.37
CA TRP A 75 -22.30 1.67 13.24
C TRP A 75 -22.24 3.04 12.53
N ILE A 76 -21.72 3.10 11.30
CA ILE A 76 -21.74 4.34 10.52
C ILE A 76 -23.09 4.47 9.81
N ASN A 77 -23.77 5.58 10.08
CA ASN A 77 -25.01 5.93 9.39
C ASN A 77 -24.70 6.29 7.93
N GLU A 78 -25.08 5.41 7.00
CA GLU A 78 -24.77 5.56 5.58
C GLU A 78 -25.49 6.74 4.92
N THR A 79 -26.69 7.10 5.39
CA THR A 79 -27.40 8.29 4.90
C THR A 79 -26.64 9.57 5.26
N LEU A 80 -26.16 9.67 6.50
CA LEU A 80 -25.35 10.82 6.94
C LEU A 80 -24.00 10.86 6.23
N ALA A 81 -23.34 9.70 6.07
CA ALA A 81 -22.07 9.59 5.36
C ALA A 81 -22.20 10.01 3.89
N THR A 82 -23.30 9.61 3.22
CA THR A 82 -23.62 10.02 1.85
C THR A 82 -23.80 11.52 1.74
N ALA A 83 -24.62 12.13 2.60
CA ALA A 83 -24.82 13.58 2.59
C ALA A 83 -23.50 14.35 2.80
N GLY A 84 -22.63 13.85 3.69
CA GLY A 84 -21.29 14.43 3.88
C GLY A 84 -20.40 14.32 2.64
N ARG A 85 -20.40 13.17 1.96
CA ARG A 85 -19.64 12.95 0.71
C ARG A 85 -20.16 13.81 -0.44
N GLU A 86 -21.48 13.94 -0.59
CA GLU A 86 -22.11 14.79 -1.59
C GLU A 86 -21.76 16.27 -1.37
N LYS A 87 -21.79 16.73 -0.11
CA LYS A 87 -21.33 18.08 0.23
C LYS A 87 -19.86 18.29 -0.15
N MET A 88 -18.98 17.36 0.23
CA MET A 88 -17.55 17.46 -0.14
C MET A 88 -17.34 17.46 -1.66
N ALA A 89 -18.14 16.71 -2.41
CA ALA A 89 -18.10 16.71 -3.87
C ALA A 89 -18.56 18.05 -4.45
N ALA A 90 -19.65 18.64 -3.92
CA ALA A 90 -20.15 19.95 -4.32
C ALA A 90 -19.13 21.08 -4.02
N ASP A 91 -18.39 20.94 -2.93
CA ASP A 91 -17.30 21.85 -2.53
C ASP A 91 -16.00 21.63 -3.34
N ASN A 92 -16.02 20.79 -4.39
CA ASN A 92 -14.88 20.43 -5.23
C ASN A 92 -13.66 19.87 -4.46
N ILE A 93 -13.91 19.18 -3.34
CA ILE A 93 -12.85 18.49 -2.61
C ILE A 93 -12.42 17.26 -3.39
N ILE A 94 -11.11 17.14 -3.67
CA ILE A 94 -10.55 16.01 -4.41
C ILE A 94 -10.90 14.70 -3.69
N TYR A 95 -11.47 13.75 -4.45
CA TYR A 95 -12.00 12.47 -3.95
C TYR A 95 -13.10 12.61 -2.88
N GLY A 96 -13.73 13.78 -2.71
CA GLY A 96 -14.76 14.04 -1.69
C GLY A 96 -15.90 13.03 -1.73
N GLY A 97 -16.40 12.72 -2.93
CA GLY A 97 -17.46 11.73 -3.16
C GLY A 97 -17.02 10.26 -3.12
N SER A 98 -15.72 9.95 -3.06
CA SER A 98 -15.22 8.58 -3.27
C SER A 98 -15.25 7.74 -1.99
N VAL A 99 -16.13 6.74 -1.93
CA VAL A 99 -16.20 5.77 -0.82
C VAL A 99 -14.90 4.98 -0.69
N SER A 100 -14.35 4.49 -1.82
CA SER A 100 -13.13 3.69 -1.80
C SER A 100 -11.93 4.49 -1.30
N TYR A 101 -11.87 5.80 -1.57
CA TYR A 101 -10.84 6.67 -1.01
C TYR A 101 -10.99 6.84 0.51
N ARG A 102 -12.24 6.95 1.03
CA ARG A 102 -12.47 6.98 2.50
C ARG A 102 -12.05 5.66 3.16
N ASN A 103 -12.33 4.53 2.53
CA ASN A 103 -11.90 3.22 3.00
C ASN A 103 -10.36 3.12 3.04
N MET A 104 -9.68 3.55 1.98
CA MET A 104 -8.21 3.61 1.92
C MET A 104 -7.63 4.50 3.03
N CYS A 105 -8.19 5.70 3.24
CA CYS A 105 -7.76 6.59 4.34
C CYS A 105 -7.92 5.91 5.70
N ARG A 106 -9.06 5.27 5.97
CA ARG A 106 -9.32 4.50 7.20
C ARG A 106 -8.32 3.36 7.36
N PHE A 107 -8.08 2.60 6.30
CA PHE A 107 -7.17 1.45 6.33
C PHE A 107 -5.74 1.87 6.70
N ASN A 108 -5.21 2.89 6.01
CA ASN A 108 -3.88 3.43 6.29
C ASN A 108 -3.78 4.12 7.66
N SER A 109 -4.88 4.62 8.22
CA SER A 109 -4.88 5.28 9.53
C SER A 109 -4.89 4.29 10.71
N GLY A 110 -5.43 3.08 10.54
CA GLY A 110 -5.74 2.23 11.70
C GLY A 110 -5.70 0.72 11.51
N PHE A 111 -5.54 0.21 10.28
CA PHE A 111 -5.73 -1.21 9.99
C PHE A 111 -4.58 -1.90 9.27
N PHE A 112 -3.76 -1.18 8.49
CA PHE A 112 -2.66 -1.83 7.76
C PHE A 112 -1.75 -2.63 8.70
N TYR A 113 -1.32 -2.04 9.81
CA TYR A 113 -0.45 -2.68 10.81
C TYR A 113 -1.12 -3.82 11.59
N ARG A 114 -2.43 -4.04 11.41
CA ARG A 114 -3.19 -5.16 11.99
C ARG A 114 -3.34 -6.33 11.02
N HIS A 115 -2.88 -6.17 9.78
CA HIS A 115 -2.95 -7.23 8.78
C HIS A 115 -2.10 -8.44 9.25
N PRO A 116 -2.58 -9.68 9.12
CA PRO A 116 -1.85 -10.87 9.58
C PRO A 116 -0.43 -10.97 9.02
N LEU A 117 -0.26 -10.70 7.73
CA LEU A 117 1.05 -10.70 7.05
C LEU A 117 2.02 -9.61 7.54
N LEU A 118 1.52 -8.57 8.22
CA LEU A 118 2.35 -7.51 8.81
C LEU A 118 2.71 -7.78 10.27
N GLN A 119 2.05 -8.73 10.96
CA GLN A 119 2.30 -8.96 12.40
C GLN A 119 3.71 -9.46 12.70
N GLN A 120 4.38 -10.05 11.71
CA GLN A 120 5.74 -10.52 11.86
C GLN A 120 6.79 -9.41 11.73
N TYR A 121 6.45 -8.22 11.21
CA TYR A 121 7.41 -7.14 10.94
C TYR A 121 7.32 -6.03 11.98
N LYS A 122 8.47 -5.46 12.35
CA LYS A 122 8.56 -4.29 13.25
C LYS A 122 8.49 -2.97 12.48
N TRP A 123 9.11 -2.94 11.30
CA TRP A 123 9.20 -1.75 10.46
C TRP A 123 8.56 -1.97 9.08
N TYR A 124 8.09 -0.87 8.48
CA TYR A 124 7.59 -0.88 7.11
C TYR A 124 8.07 0.37 6.37
N TRP A 125 8.30 0.23 5.07
CA TRP A 125 8.43 1.35 4.16
C TRP A 125 7.23 1.36 3.22
N ARG A 126 6.31 2.31 3.42
CA ARG A 126 5.17 2.49 2.52
C ARG A 126 5.61 3.11 1.19
N VAL A 127 5.28 2.45 0.10
CA VAL A 127 5.50 2.91 -1.28
C VAL A 127 4.16 2.96 -1.99
N GLU A 128 3.87 4.07 -2.64
CA GLU A 128 2.67 4.23 -3.47
C GLU A 128 2.99 3.92 -4.94
N PRO A 129 2.01 3.54 -5.76
CA PRO A 129 2.17 3.53 -7.21
C PRO A 129 2.53 4.94 -7.74
N ASP A 130 3.25 4.96 -8.86
CA ASP A 130 3.70 6.17 -9.58
C ASP A 130 4.59 7.16 -8.79
N VAL A 131 5.50 6.65 -7.95
CA VAL A 131 6.51 7.47 -7.26
C VAL A 131 7.91 7.31 -7.87
N HIS A 132 8.76 8.31 -7.62
CA HIS A 132 10.13 8.36 -8.14
C HIS A 132 11.17 8.43 -7.02
N PHE A 133 12.22 7.62 -7.15
CA PHE A 133 13.41 7.67 -6.30
C PHE A 133 14.62 8.09 -7.15
N HIS A 134 15.18 9.25 -6.84
CA HIS A 134 16.20 9.89 -7.68
C HIS A 134 17.63 9.60 -7.24
N CYS A 135 17.84 9.32 -5.96
CA CYS A 135 19.16 9.13 -5.36
C CYS A 135 19.38 7.67 -4.99
N ASP A 136 20.63 7.21 -5.14
CA ASP A 136 21.03 5.92 -4.58
C ASP A 136 21.12 6.03 -3.06
N ILE A 137 20.68 4.99 -2.36
CA ILE A 137 20.73 4.87 -0.90
C ILE A 137 21.75 3.76 -0.58
N ASP A 138 22.82 4.14 0.11
CA ASP A 138 23.99 3.29 0.38
C ASP A 138 24.08 2.83 1.86
N PHE A 139 23.07 3.14 2.66
CA PHE A 139 22.93 2.65 4.04
C PHE A 139 21.56 1.99 4.23
N ASP A 140 21.40 1.20 5.28
CA ASP A 140 20.15 0.53 5.61
C ASP A 140 19.27 1.45 6.49
N PRO A 141 18.16 2.01 5.98
CA PRO A 141 17.30 2.90 6.74
C PRO A 141 16.57 2.18 7.88
N PHE A 142 16.29 0.89 7.75
CA PHE A 142 15.58 0.17 8.81
C PHE A 142 16.51 -0.15 9.98
N LEU A 143 17.78 -0.46 9.73
CA LEU A 143 18.77 -0.57 10.80
C LEU A 143 19.04 0.79 11.45
N PHE A 144 19.16 1.86 10.65
CA PHE A 144 19.30 3.22 11.19
C PHE A 144 18.15 3.64 12.12
N MET A 145 16.93 3.17 11.86
CA MET A 145 15.76 3.43 12.71
C MET A 145 15.68 2.52 13.94
N GLU A 146 16.37 1.38 13.90
CA GLU A 146 16.40 0.40 14.99
C GLU A 146 17.47 0.71 16.03
N ASP A 147 18.58 1.32 15.60
CA ASP A 147 19.68 1.83 16.43
C ASP A 147 19.28 3.07 17.25
#